data_AF-A0A3C1Z7A3-F1
#
_entry.id   AF-A0A3C1Z7A3-F1
#
_cell.length_a   1.000
_cell.length_b   1.000
_cell.length_c   1.000
_cell.angle_alpha   90.00
_cell.angle_beta   90.00
_cell.angle_gamma   90.00
#
_symmetry.space_group_name_H-M   'P 1'
#
loop_
_entity.id
_entity.type
_entity.pdbx_description
1 polymer ?
#
loop_
_entity_poly.entity_id
_entity_poly.type
_entity_poly.pdbx_seq_one_letter_code
_entity_poly.pdbx_strand_id
1 'polypeptide(L)' 'TYNFPQNRVTDHRIGLTVHKLDQVLAGDLEEIVQALRAHYEHLASLETK' A
#
# COMPACT_ATOMS: atom_id res chain seq x y z
N THR A 1 0.15 -9.05 2.37
CA THR A 1 0.50 -10.37 1.81
C THR A 1 1.43 -10.20 0.65
N TYR A 2 2.59 -10.87 0.68
CA TYR A 2 3.50 -10.98 -0.46
C TYR A 2 3.18 -12.27 -1.24
N ASN A 3 2.99 -12.18 -2.56
CA ASN A 3 2.65 -13.29 -3.44
C ASN A 3 3.68 -13.38 -4.58
N PHE A 4 4.64 -14.29 -4.42
CA PHE A 4 5.74 -14.50 -5.36
C PHE A 4 5.29 -15.06 -6.71
N PRO A 5 4.44 -16.11 -6.80
CA PRO A 5 3.99 -16.63 -8.09
C PRO A 5 3.30 -15.60 -8.99
N GLN A 6 2.67 -14.58 -8.40
CA GLN A 6 1.93 -13.54 -9.13
C GLN A 6 2.63 -12.17 -9.11
N ASN A 7 3.89 -12.11 -8.66
CA ASN A 7 4.71 -10.90 -8.53
C ASN A 7 3.97 -9.71 -7.89
N ARG A 8 3.26 -9.94 -6.79
CA ARG A 8 2.36 -8.93 -6.20
C ARG A 8 2.46 -8.85 -4.69
N VAL A 9 2.26 -7.64 -4.18
CA VAL A 9 2.02 -7.39 -2.76
C VAL A 9 0.62 -6.80 -2.58
N THR A 10 -0.10 -7.27 -1.57
CA THR A 10 -1.41 -6.73 -1.17
C THR A 10 -1.31 -6.21 0.26
N ASP A 11 -1.58 -4.93 0.48
CA ASP A 11 -1.73 -4.33 1.79
C ASP A 11 -3.22 -4.31 2.19
N HIS A 12 -3.57 -5.15 3.16
CA HIS A 12 -4.96 -5.32 3.60
C HIS A 12 -5.46 -4.19 4.49
N ARG A 13 -4.57 -3.33 5.02
CA ARG A 13 -4.98 -2.20 5.88
C ARG A 13 -5.88 -1.22 5.13
N ILE A 14 -5.63 -1.08 3.83
CA ILE A 14 -6.31 -0.12 2.94
C ILE A 14 -6.82 -0.77 1.64
N GLY A 15 -6.71 -2.10 1.52
CA GLY A 15 -7.09 -2.83 0.31
C GLY A 15 -6.20 -2.60 -0.92
N LEU A 16 -4.99 -2.06 -0.73
CA LEU A 16 -4.06 -1.76 -1.82
C LEU A 16 -3.43 -3.04 -2.38
N THR A 17 -3.30 -3.12 -3.70
CA THR A 17 -2.66 -4.25 -4.38
C THR A 17 -1.72 -3.75 -5.47
N VAL A 18 -0.45 -4.14 -5.40
CA VAL A 18 0.65 -3.62 -6.22
C VAL A 18 1.39 -4.78 -6.89
N HIS A 19 1.45 -4.79 -8.22
CA HIS A 19 2.04 -5.86 -9.06
C HIS A 19 3.53 -5.61 -9.38
N LYS A 20 4.32 -5.30 -8.37
CA LYS A 20 5.78 -5.09 -8.51
C LYS A 20 6.53 -5.55 -7.25
N LEU A 21 6.28 -6.80 -6.85
CA LEU A 21 6.87 -7.36 -5.65
C LEU A 21 8.41 -7.27 -5.66
N ASP A 22 9.06 -7.54 -6.80
CA ASP A 22 10.52 -7.47 -6.90
C ASP A 22 11.08 -6.08 -6.57
N GLN A 23 10.39 -5.01 -7.02
CA GLN A 23 10.79 -3.62 -6.74
C GLN A 23 10.57 -3.26 -5.27
N VAL A 24 9.44 -3.71 -4.71
CA VAL A 24 9.12 -3.55 -3.29
C VAL A 24 10.19 -4.23 -2.42
N LEU A 25 10.63 -5.44 -2.80
CA LEU A 25 11.71 -6.15 -2.11
C LEU A 25 13.09 -5.49 -2.30
N ALA A 26 13.30 -4.77 -3.41
CA ALA A 26 14.48 -3.96 -3.64
C ALA A 26 14.49 -2.62 -2.86
N GLY A 27 13.41 -2.32 -2.13
CA GLY A 27 13.27 -1.13 -1.29
C GLY A 27 12.45 0.01 -1.88
N ASP A 28 11.86 -0.16 -3.08
CA ASP A 28 10.91 0.80 -3.64
C ASP A 28 9.55 0.70 -2.92
N LEU A 29 9.48 1.34 -1.75
CA LEU A 29 8.31 1.33 -0.86
C LEU A 29 7.49 2.62 -0.93
N GLU A 30 7.94 3.62 -1.69
CA GLU A 30 7.36 4.97 -1.68
C GLU A 30 5.87 4.94 -2.02
N GLU A 31 5.47 4.19 -3.04
CA GLU A 31 4.07 4.06 -3.45
C GLU A 31 3.18 3.49 -2.34
N ILE A 32 3.65 2.46 -1.63
CA ILE A 32 2.87 1.81 -0.56
C ILE A 32 2.72 2.76 0.62
N VAL A 33 3.80 3.46 0.99
CA VAL A 33 3.79 4.40 2.12
C VAL A 33 2.89 5.60 1.82
N GLN A 34 2.98 6.18 0.61
CA GLN A 34 2.15 7.32 0.22
C GLN A 34 0.68 6.95 0.17
N ALA A 35 0.33 5.79 -0.40
CA ALA A 35 -1.05 5.31 -0.41
C ALA A 35 -1.60 5.10 1.01
N LEU A 36 -0.80 4.54 1.91
CA LEU A 36 -1.19 4.34 3.31
C LEU A 36 -1.41 5.68 4.04
N ARG A 37 -0.50 6.64 3.85
CA ARG A 37 -0.63 7.98 4.44
C ARG A 37 -1.89 8.68 3.94
N ALA A 38 -2.08 8.73 2.62
CA ALA A 38 -3.24 9.36 2.00
C ALA A 38 -4.56 8.76 2.51
N HIS A 39 -4.62 7.43 2.69
CA HIS A 39 -5.79 6.76 3.25
C HIS A 39 -6.09 7.24 4.68
N TYR A 40 -5.10 7.29 5.57
CA TYR A 40 -5.33 7.74 6.96
C TYR A 40 -5.60 9.24 7.07
N GLU A 41 -4.94 10.07 6.26
CA GLU A 41 -5.23 11.51 6.16
C GLU A 41 -6.69 11.74 5.72
N HIS A 42 -7.16 10.96 4.73
CA HIS A 42 -8.55 11.00 4.31
C HIS A 42 -9.51 10.61 5.44
N LEU A 43 -9.28 9.49 6.14
CA LEU A 43 -10.11 9.07 7.26
C LEU A 43 -10.19 10.13 8.37
N ALA A 44 -9.04 10.70 8.77
CA ALA A 44 -8.99 11.75 9.79
C ALA A 44 -9.81 13.00 9.37
N SER A 45 -9.78 13.35 8.08
CA SER A 45 -10.58 14.47 7.56
C SER A 45 -12.09 14.24 7.64
N LEU A 46 -12.53 12.98 7.64
CA LEU A 46 -13.95 12.61 7.76
C LEU A 46 -14.42 12.67 9.21
N GLU A 47 -13.56 12.29 10.16
CA GLU A 47 -13.88 12.31 11.60
C GLU A 47 -13.99 13.73 12.17
N THR A 48 -13.44 14.72 11.48
CA THR A 48 -13.44 16.13 11.93
C THR A 48 -14.71 16.90 11.49
N LYS A 49 -15.65 16.24 10.79
CA LYS A 49 -16.94 16.82 10.35
C LYS A 49 -18.10 16.33 11.20
#